data_AF-A0A2V9X729-F1
#
_entry.id   AF-A0A2V9X729-F1
#
_cell.length_a   1.000
_cell.length_b   1.000
_cell.length_c   1.000
_cell.angle_alpha   90.00
_cell.angle_beta   90.00
_cell.angle_gamma   90.00
#
_symmetry.space_group_name_H-M   'P 1'
#
loop_
_entity.id
_entity.type
_entity.pdbx_description
1 polymer ?
#
loop_
_entity_poly.entity_id
_entity_poly.type
_entity_poly.pdbx_seq_one_letter_code
_entity_poly.pdbx_strand_id
1 'polypeptide(L)' 'ANKISYLPQYDRGFSSIGCEPCTAIPNDPNNLRSGRWGGQKLECGIHTFSEPLK' A
#
# COMPACT_ATOMS: atom_id res chain seq x y z
N ALA A 1 13.80 -16.28 -12.48
CA ALA A 1 12.84 -15.16 -12.47
C ALA A 1 11.68 -15.49 -13.41
N ASN A 2 10.44 -15.43 -12.92
CA ASN A 2 9.25 -16.04 -13.56
C ASN A 2 8.62 -15.20 -14.69
N LYS A 3 9.37 -14.28 -15.33
CA LYS A 3 8.89 -13.39 -16.40
C LYS A 3 7.57 -12.65 -16.05
N ILE A 4 7.43 -12.21 -14.81
CA ILE A 4 6.24 -11.50 -14.34
C ILE A 4 6.29 -10.06 -14.87
N SER A 5 5.14 -9.56 -15.33
CA SER A 5 5.01 -8.16 -15.75
C SER A 5 5.27 -7.21 -14.58
N TYR A 6 6.08 -6.19 -14.82
CA TYR A 6 6.53 -5.26 -13.80
C TYR A 6 5.75 -3.95 -13.87
N LEU A 7 5.48 -3.34 -12.72
CA LEU A 7 4.77 -2.08 -12.62
C LEU A 7 5.78 -0.92 -12.48
N PRO A 8 5.87 0.04 -13.42
CA PRO A 8 6.87 1.13 -13.40
C PRO A 8 6.83 2.04 -12.15
N GLN A 9 5.75 1.99 -11.39
CA GLN A 9 5.55 2.70 -10.13
C GLN A 9 6.59 2.29 -9.08
N TYR A 10 7.04 1.03 -9.11
CA TYR A 10 8.08 0.54 -8.21
C TYR A 10 9.41 1.31 -8.43
N ASP A 11 9.79 1.60 -9.68
CA ASP A 11 10.97 2.41 -10.00
C ASP A 11 10.83 3.87 -9.54
N ARG A 12 9.59 4.36 -9.48
CA ARG A 12 9.27 5.69 -8.94
C ARG A 12 9.24 5.73 -7.40
N GLY A 13 9.54 4.62 -6.73
CA GLY A 13 9.63 4.54 -5.26
C GLY A 13 8.35 4.13 -4.54
N PHE A 14 7.29 3.76 -5.27
CA PHE A 14 6.05 3.28 -4.63
C PHE A 14 6.18 1.81 -4.22
N SER A 15 6.42 1.55 -2.93
CA SER A 15 6.49 0.18 -2.40
C SER A 15 5.13 -0.41 -2.00
N SER A 16 4.09 0.42 -1.84
CA SER A 16 2.71 -0.03 -1.58
C SER A 16 1.75 0.77 -2.45
N ILE A 17 1.02 0.10 -3.33
CA ILE A 17 0.20 0.73 -4.37
C ILE A 17 -1.28 0.42 -4.13
N GLY A 18 -2.13 1.45 -4.08
CA GLY A 18 -3.59 1.34 -3.97
C GLY A 18 -4.28 2.38 -4.85
N CYS A 19 -5.43 2.90 -4.40
CA CYS A 19 -6.10 4.03 -5.06
C CYS A 19 -5.17 5.26 -5.09
N GLU A 20 -5.13 5.94 -6.23
CA GLU A 20 -4.29 7.11 -6.48
C GLU A 20 -4.35 8.19 -5.38
N PRO A 21 -5.53 8.65 -4.89
CA PRO A 21 -5.58 9.75 -3.92
C PRO A 21 -5.07 9.36 -2.53
N CYS A 22 -4.86 8.07 -2.27
CA CYS A 22 -4.49 7.52 -0.96
C CYS A 22 -3.12 6.84 -0.98
N THR A 23 -2.31 7.07 -2.02
CA THR A 23 -1.03 6.41 -2.26
C THR A 23 0.06 7.42 -2.56
N ALA A 24 1.10 7.46 -1.74
CA ALA A 24 2.31 8.24 -1.93
C ALA A 24 3.56 7.35 -1.81
N ILE A 25 4.73 7.93 -2.11
CA ILE A 25 6.02 7.30 -1.80
C ILE A 25 6.12 7.15 -0.26
N PRO A 26 6.63 6.02 0.26
CA PRO A 26 6.86 5.84 1.70
C PRO A 26 7.71 6.97 2.28
N ASN A 27 7.29 7.51 3.41
CA ASN A 27 8.06 8.51 4.14
C ASN A 27 8.99 7.89 5.20
N ASP A 28 8.69 6.68 5.65
CA ASP A 28 9.52 5.88 6.55
C ASP A 28 10.11 4.68 5.78
N PRO A 29 11.44 4.57 5.64
CA PRO A 29 12.09 3.48 4.92
C PRO A 29 11.88 2.10 5.58
N ASN A 30 11.56 2.05 6.87
CA ASN A 30 11.27 0.80 7.58
C ASN A 30 9.79 0.39 7.47
N ASN A 31 8.95 1.26 6.91
CA ASN A 31 7.53 1.00 6.73
C ASN A 31 7.14 1.23 5.27
N LEU A 32 7.16 0.14 4.49
CA LEU A 32 6.79 0.12 3.07
C LEU A 32 5.34 0.56 2.80
N ARG A 33 4.47 0.61 3.81
CA ARG A 33 3.08 1.07 3.73
C ARG A 33 2.89 2.50 4.21
N SER A 34 3.94 3.18 4.66
CA SER A 34 3.85 4.52 5.25
C SER A 34 3.34 5.60 4.29
N GLY A 35 3.43 5.36 2.98
CA GLY A 35 2.81 6.21 1.94
C GLY A 35 1.31 6.02 1.77
N ARG A 36 0.66 5.09 2.48
CA ARG A 36 -0.79 4.83 2.39
C ARG A 36 -1.56 5.66 3.41
N TRP A 37 -2.63 6.33 2.96
CA TRP A 37 -3.53 7.12 3.81
C TRP A 37 -2.85 8.18 4.70
N GLY A 38 -1.64 8.63 4.37
CA GLY A 38 -0.87 9.55 5.21
C GLY A 38 -0.67 9.06 6.65
N GLY A 39 -0.65 7.73 6.86
CA GLY A 39 -0.54 7.13 8.19
C GLY A 39 -1.83 7.14 9.04
N GLN A 40 -2.97 7.61 8.50
CA GLN A 40 -4.23 7.72 9.25
C GLN A 40 -5.00 6.39 9.38
N LYS A 41 -4.59 5.36 8.64
CA LYS A 41 -5.33 4.10 8.54
C LYS A 41 -4.39 2.91 8.43
N LEU A 42 -4.71 1.86 9.17
CA LEU A 42 -3.94 0.61 9.17
C LEU A 42 -4.35 -0.29 8.00
N GLU A 43 -5.63 -0.68 7.96
CA GLU A 43 -6.13 -1.65 6.97
C GLU A 43 -7.30 -1.15 6.12
N CYS A 44 -7.38 -1.64 4.88
CA CYS A 44 -8.50 -1.36 4.00
C CYS A 44 -9.69 -2.29 4.20
N GLY A 45 -10.85 -1.89 3.67
CA GLY A 45 -12.10 -2.62 3.87
C GLY A 45 -11.96 -4.10 3.51
N ILE A 46 -11.16 -4.43 2.49
CA ILE A 46 -10.92 -5.81 2.04
C ILE A 46 -10.36 -6.73 3.13
N HIS A 47 -9.77 -6.16 4.20
CA HIS A 47 -9.22 -6.89 5.33
C HIS A 47 -10.11 -6.85 6.57
N THR A 48 -11.04 -5.89 6.66
CA THR A 48 -11.88 -5.69 7.86
C THR A 48 -13.18 -6.49 7.83
N PHE A 49 -13.60 -7.00 6.68
CA PHE A 49 -14.85 -7.76 6.56
C PHE A 49 -14.80 -9.15 7.23
N SER A 50 -13.62 -9.67 7.55
CA SER A 50 -13.46 -10.99 8.18
C SER A 50 -13.36 -10.96 9.70
N GLU A 51 -13.40 -9.80 10.34
CA GLU A 51 -13.59 -9.75 11.80
C GLU A 51 -15.07 -9.96 12.09
N PRO A 52 -15.46 -10.97 12.90
CA PRO A 52 -16.84 -11.14 13.28
C PRO A 52 -17.28 -9.85 13.98
N LEU A 53 -18.40 -9.28 13.52
CA LEU A 53 -19.07 -8.18 14.20
C LEU A 53 -19.19 -8.56 15.68
N LYS A 54 -18.48 -7.84 16.55
CA LYS A 54 -18.67 -7.94 17.99
C LYS A 54 -20.03 -7.35 18.37
#